data_AF-A0A3D3UTP3-F1
#
_entry.id   AF-A0A3D3UTP3-F1
#
_cell.length_a   1.000
_cell.length_b   1.000
_cell.length_c   1.000
_cell.angle_alpha   90.00
_cell.angle_beta   90.00
_cell.angle_gamma   90.00
#
_symmetry.space_group_name_H-M   'P 1'
#
loop_
_entity.id
_entity.type
_entity.pdbx_description
1 polymer ?
#
loop_
_entity_poly.entity_id
_entity_poly.type
_entity_poly.pdbx_seq_one_letter_code
_entity_poly.pdbx_strand_id
1 'polypeptide(L)'
;MERQVEKYIHNLPDIDLLEYARTKTHLPEALDFAKIELSDRHFTSQHVADLEQQIRQREKEREEAVQAVAAEPLSFEWRLAVFLCGMYCGIPLILFYPAWRKFREIGADRKYKDMWVYALIGFCLQPILICLHIPPWSWILALF
;
A
#
# COMPACT_ATOMS: atom_id res chain seq x y z
N MET A 1 18.92 -2.20 -28.36
CA MET A 1 17.86 -2.30 -27.32
C MET A 1 16.48 -2.10 -27.96
N GLU A 2 16.34 -1.13 -28.87
CA GLU A 2 15.14 -0.82 -29.66
C GLU A 2 14.40 -2.04 -30.23
N ARG A 3 15.08 -2.96 -30.94
CA ARG A 3 14.44 -4.16 -31.53
C ARG A 3 13.75 -5.09 -30.54
N GLN A 4 14.10 -5.07 -29.25
CA GLN A 4 13.42 -5.87 -28.23
C GLN A 4 12.16 -5.18 -27.72
N VAL A 5 12.17 -3.84 -27.61
CA VAL A 5 11.03 -3.04 -27.17
C VAL A 5 9.93 -3.03 -28.23
N GLU A 6 10.29 -2.89 -29.51
CA GLU A 6 9.34 -2.97 -30.62
C GLU A 6 8.66 -4.34 -30.69
N LYS A 7 9.44 -5.43 -30.57
CA LYS A 7 8.90 -6.80 -30.50
C LYS A 7 7.99 -7.00 -29.30
N TYR A 8 8.30 -6.36 -28.17
CA TYR A 8 7.43 -6.42 -26.99
C TYR A 8 6.10 -5.71 -27.27
N ILE A 9 6.15 -4.48 -27.80
CA ILE A 9 4.97 -3.68 -28.09
C ILE A 9 4.07 -4.36 -29.14
N HIS A 10 4.66 -4.95 -30.17
CA HIS A 10 3.91 -5.66 -31.20
C HIS A 10 3.15 -6.88 -30.65
N ASN A 11 3.68 -7.54 -29.62
CA ASN A 11 3.02 -8.69 -28.99
C ASN A 11 2.07 -8.30 -27.84
N LEU A 12 1.88 -7.01 -27.54
CA LEU A 12 0.93 -6.58 -26.52
C LEU A 12 -0.51 -6.84 -26.98
N PRO A 13 -1.38 -7.33 -26.09
CA PRO A 13 -2.82 -7.35 -26.34
C PRO A 13 -3.36 -5.91 -26.41
N ASP A 14 -4.46 -5.72 -27.14
CA ASP A 14 -4.97 -4.39 -27.50
C ASP A 14 -5.26 -3.49 -26.29
N ILE A 15 -5.74 -4.09 -25.20
CA ILE A 15 -5.98 -3.39 -23.92
C ILE A 15 -4.68 -2.85 -23.30
N ASP A 16 -3.64 -3.68 -23.27
CA ASP A 16 -2.37 -3.31 -22.64
C ASP A 16 -1.58 -2.35 -23.55
N LEU A 17 -1.74 -2.46 -24.88
CA LEU A 17 -1.18 -1.51 -25.84
C LEU A 17 -1.80 -0.12 -25.69
N LEU A 18 -3.12 -0.05 -25.50
CA LEU A 18 -3.85 1.20 -25.29
C LEU A 18 -3.50 1.84 -23.93
N GLU A 19 -3.36 1.03 -22.87
CA GLU A 19 -2.85 1.47 -21.57
C GLU A 19 -1.39 1.98 -21.69
N TYR A 20 -0.52 1.24 -22.39
CA TYR A 20 0.88 1.60 -22.61
C TYR A 20 1.04 2.96 -23.30
N ALA A 21 0.28 3.21 -24.37
CA ALA A 21 0.34 4.47 -25.11
C ALA A 21 -0.18 5.69 -24.30
N ARG A 22 -1.05 5.46 -23.31
CA ARG A 22 -1.60 6.51 -22.43
C ARG A 22 -0.63 6.92 -21.32
N THR A 23 0.29 6.03 -20.94
CA THR A 23 1.16 6.22 -19.79
C THR A 23 2.37 7.10 -20.14
N LYS A 24 2.54 8.25 -19.47
CA LYS A 24 3.61 9.23 -19.76
C LYS A 24 4.99 8.87 -19.22
N THR A 25 5.12 7.74 -18.53
CA THR A 25 6.34 7.32 -17.84
C THR A 25 7.30 6.55 -18.73
N HIS A 26 6.89 6.17 -19.94
CA HIS A 26 7.71 5.40 -20.87
C HIS A 26 8.62 6.28 -21.74
N LEU A 27 9.63 5.64 -22.35
CA LEU A 27 10.53 6.30 -23.29
C LEU A 27 9.74 6.87 -24.48
N PRO A 28 10.08 8.07 -24.97
CA PRO A 28 9.33 8.73 -26.04
C PRO A 28 9.30 7.91 -27.33
N GLU A 29 10.41 7.27 -27.69
CA GLU A 29 10.53 6.40 -28.88
C GLU A 29 9.58 5.19 -28.81
N ALA A 30 9.43 4.60 -27.62
CA ALA A 30 8.53 3.46 -27.40
C ALA A 30 7.06 3.89 -27.46
N LEU A 31 6.74 5.11 -27.00
CA LEU A 31 5.39 5.66 -27.10
C LEU A 31 5.01 5.98 -28.54
N ASP A 32 5.94 6.49 -29.34
CA ASP A 32 5.69 6.78 -30.74
C ASP A 32 5.49 5.49 -31.55
N PHE A 33 6.29 4.45 -31.27
CA PHE A 33 6.05 3.13 -31.86
C PHE A 33 4.69 2.54 -31.44
N ALA A 34 4.32 2.63 -30.16
CA ALA A 34 3.02 2.14 -29.69
C ALA A 34 1.83 2.87 -30.35
N LYS A 35 1.94 4.17 -30.63
CA LYS A 35 0.90 4.93 -31.37
C LYS A 35 0.80 4.47 -32.82
N ILE A 36 1.93 4.20 -33.47
CA ILE A 36 1.95 3.68 -34.85
C ILE A 36 1.29 2.30 -34.88
N GLU A 37 1.64 1.41 -33.95
CA GLU A 37 1.04 0.09 -33.82
C GLU A 37 -0.48 0.17 -33.54
N LEU A 38 -0.92 1.10 -32.69
CA LEU A 38 -2.36 1.36 -32.45
C LEU A 38 -3.08 1.81 -33.72
N SER A 39 -2.47 2.69 -34.53
CA SER A 39 -3.06 3.11 -35.80
C SER A 39 -3.09 1.97 -36.82
N ASP A 40 -2.08 1.11 -36.84
CA ASP A 40 -2.00 -0.03 -37.74
C ASP A 40 -3.04 -1.10 -37.43
N ARG A 41 -3.51 -1.20 -36.18
CA ARG A 41 -4.58 -2.14 -35.79
C ARG A 41 -5.99 -1.71 -36.17
N HIS A 42 -6.17 -0.49 -36.73
CA HIS A 42 -7.43 -0.01 -37.31
C HIS A 42 -8.67 -0.27 -36.43
N PHE A 43 -8.60 0.06 -35.14
CA PHE A 43 -9.70 -0.18 -34.23
C PHE A 43 -10.96 0.57 -34.63
N THR A 44 -12.11 -0.11 -34.56
CA THR A 44 -13.41 0.54 -34.70
C THR A 44 -13.72 1.38 -33.46
N SER A 45 -14.50 2.44 -33.61
CA SER A 45 -14.90 3.31 -32.49
C SER A 45 -15.60 2.56 -31.35
N GLN A 46 -16.36 1.52 -31.67
CA GLN A 46 -17.01 0.64 -30.69
C GLN A 46 -16.00 -0.20 -29.91
N HIS A 47 -14.96 -0.72 -30.57
CA HIS A 47 -13.94 -1.52 -29.91
C HIS A 47 -13.06 -0.69 -28.97
N VAL A 48 -12.72 0.55 -29.36
CA VAL A 48 -12.00 1.49 -28.48
C VAL A 48 -12.83 1.80 -27.23
N ALA A 49 -14.15 2.00 -27.37
CA ALA A 49 -15.02 2.26 -26.23
C ALA A 49 -15.08 1.08 -25.26
N ASP A 50 -15.10 -0.16 -25.76
CA ASP A 50 -15.08 -1.37 -24.93
C ASP A 50 -13.74 -1.52 -24.18
N LEU A 51 -12.61 -1.31 -24.88
CA LEU A 51 -11.28 -1.31 -24.27
C LEU A 51 -11.14 -0.23 -23.19
N GLU A 52 -11.66 0.98 -23.45
CA GLU A 52 -11.70 2.04 -22.44
C GLU A 52 -12.53 1.64 -21.21
N GLN A 53 -13.67 0.99 -21.41
CA GLN A 53 -14.52 0.53 -20.32
C GLN A 53 -13.79 -0.52 -19.47
N GLN A 54 -13.09 -1.46 -20.11
CA GLN A 54 -12.28 -2.47 -19.41
C GLN A 54 -11.13 -1.82 -18.62
N ILE A 55 -10.45 -0.81 -19.18
CA ILE A 55 -9.39 -0.07 -18.47
C ILE A 55 -9.95 0.66 -17.26
N ARG A 56 -11.08 1.37 -17.39
CA ARG A 56 -11.73 2.07 -16.27
C ARG A 56 -12.14 1.09 -15.17
N GLN A 57 -12.61 -0.09 -15.54
CA GLN A 57 -12.98 -1.11 -14.57
C GLN A 57 -11.75 -1.63 -13.80
N ARG A 58 -10.64 -1.91 -14.49
CA ARG A 58 -9.37 -2.28 -13.86
C ARG A 58 -8.81 -1.17 -12.96
N GLU A 59 -8.88 0.09 -13.40
CA GLU A 59 -8.48 1.25 -12.61
C GLU A 59 -9.29 1.31 -11.31
N LYS A 60 -10.62 1.17 -11.40
CA LYS A 60 -11.50 1.15 -10.24
C LYS A 60 -11.21 0.00 -9.29
N GLU A 61 -10.99 -1.21 -9.79
CA GLU A 61 -10.61 -2.37 -8.96
C GLU A 61 -9.25 -2.16 -8.27
N ARG A 62 -8.28 -1.55 -8.94
CA ARG A 62 -6.99 -1.17 -8.34
C ARG A 62 -7.17 -0.11 -7.27
N GLU A 63 -7.98 0.92 -7.52
CA GLU A 63 -8.29 1.95 -6.52
C GLU A 63 -9.00 1.37 -5.30
N GLU A 64 -9.97 0.49 -5.49
CA GLU A 64 -10.66 -0.22 -4.41
C GLU A 64 -9.70 -1.11 -3.62
N ALA A 65 -8.77 -1.81 -4.27
CA ALA A 65 -7.76 -2.61 -3.60
C ALA A 65 -6.80 -1.75 -2.76
N VAL A 66 -6.36 -0.61 -3.30
CA VAL A 66 -5.50 0.34 -2.58
C VAL A 66 -6.26 0.94 -1.39
N GLN A 67 -7.52 1.32 -1.58
CA GLN A 67 -8.37 1.83 -0.50
C GLN A 67 -8.65 0.78 0.57
N ALA A 68 -8.87 -0.48 0.19
CA ALA A 68 -9.06 -1.58 1.13
C ALA A 68 -7.82 -1.78 2.01
N VAL A 69 -6.63 -1.75 1.41
CA VAL A 69 -5.35 -1.84 2.13
C VAL A 69 -5.14 -0.62 3.05
N ALA A 70 -5.49 0.58 2.60
CA ALA A 70 -5.39 1.81 3.39
C ALA A 70 -6.37 1.86 4.57
N ALA A 71 -7.57 1.27 4.40
CA ALA A 71 -8.63 1.28 5.40
C ALA A 71 -8.46 0.21 6.49
N GLU A 72 -7.66 -0.82 6.23
CA GLU A 72 -7.52 -1.97 7.12
C GLU A 72 -6.86 -1.56 8.45
N PRO A 73 -7.54 -1.77 9.60
CA PRO A 73 -6.98 -1.44 10.90
C PRO A 73 -5.80 -2.35 11.27
N LEU A 74 -4.98 -1.91 12.22
CA LEU A 74 -3.98 -2.79 12.82
C LEU A 74 -4.68 -3.94 13.55
N SER A 75 -4.23 -5.19 13.37
CA SER A 75 -4.85 -6.34 14.04
C SER A 75 -4.65 -6.30 15.55
N PHE A 76 -5.52 -6.96 16.31
CA PHE A 76 -5.54 -6.90 17.77
C PHE A 76 -4.21 -7.30 18.41
N GLU A 77 -3.59 -8.37 17.91
CA GLU A 77 -2.27 -8.85 18.36
C GLU A 77 -1.19 -7.78 18.22
N TRP A 78 -1.16 -7.09 17.08
CA TRP A 78 -0.20 -6.03 16.81
C TRP A 78 -0.46 -4.79 17.66
N ARG A 79 -1.73 -4.45 17.91
CA ARG A 79 -2.10 -3.37 18.84
C ARG A 79 -1.56 -3.66 20.24
N LEU A 80 -1.77 -4.88 20.74
CA LEU A 80 -1.30 -5.28 22.07
C LEU A 80 0.23 -5.32 22.15
N ALA A 81 0.89 -5.89 21.14
CA ALA A 81 2.34 -5.98 21.09
C ALA A 81 2.98 -4.57 21.09
N VAL A 82 2.50 -3.66 20.24
CA VAL A 82 3.03 -2.28 20.15
C VAL A 82 2.74 -1.48 21.42
N PHE A 83 1.57 -1.66 22.02
CA PHE A 83 1.22 -1.06 23.31
C PHE A 83 2.18 -1.49 24.43
N LEU A 84 2.42 -2.80 24.58
CA LEU A 84 3.35 -3.33 25.57
C LEU A 84 4.77 -2.80 25.32
N CYS A 85 5.19 -2.72 24.05
CA CYS A 85 6.49 -2.17 23.69
C CYS A 85 6.65 -0.69 24.09
N GLY A 86 5.59 0.10 23.93
CA GLY A 86 5.53 1.48 24.42
C GLY A 86 5.66 1.56 25.95
N MET A 87 4.98 0.65 26.67
CA MET A 87 4.99 0.53 28.13
C MET A 87 6.33 0.04 28.74
N TYR A 88 7.31 -0.37 27.92
CA TYR A 88 8.66 -0.73 28.38
C TYR A 88 9.71 0.26 27.86
N CYS A 89 9.39 1.56 27.87
CA CYS A 89 10.27 2.66 27.43
C CYS A 89 10.76 2.58 25.98
N GLY A 90 10.06 1.89 25.09
CA GLY A 90 10.31 1.97 23.64
C GLY A 90 11.57 1.25 23.13
N ILE A 91 12.37 0.61 23.99
CA ILE A 91 13.49 -0.26 23.55
C ILE A 91 13.01 -1.35 22.56
N PRO A 92 11.82 -1.95 22.72
CA PRO A 92 11.30 -2.92 21.75
C PRO A 92 10.72 -2.30 20.46
N LEU A 93 10.49 -0.98 20.39
CA LEU A 93 9.93 -0.33 19.18
C LEU A 93 10.87 -0.42 17.97
N ILE A 94 12.17 -0.61 18.21
CA ILE A 94 13.17 -0.85 17.16
C ILE A 94 12.81 -2.11 16.35
N LEU A 95 12.25 -3.14 17.00
CA LEU A 95 11.81 -4.37 16.32
C LEU A 95 10.62 -4.13 15.37
N PHE A 96 9.83 -3.09 15.63
CA PHE A 96 8.68 -2.70 14.82
C PHE A 96 9.05 -1.75 13.68
N TYR A 97 10.26 -1.18 13.67
CA TYR A 97 10.76 -0.30 12.61
C TYR A 97 10.64 -0.88 11.18
N PRO A 98 11.04 -2.14 10.90
CA PRO A 98 10.86 -2.71 9.56
C PRO A 98 9.39 -2.83 9.16
N ALA A 99 8.50 -3.19 10.09
CA ALA A 99 7.06 -3.22 9.84
C ALA A 99 6.52 -1.81 9.57
N TRP A 100 7.02 -0.82 10.30
CA TRP A 100 6.69 0.60 10.13
C TRP A 100 6.99 1.10 8.72
N ARG A 101 8.22 0.81 8.26
CA ARG A 101 8.67 1.19 6.93
C ARG A 101 7.84 0.52 5.85
N LYS A 102 7.56 -0.78 6.01
CA LYS A 102 6.74 -1.55 5.07
C LYS A 102 5.31 -1.02 4.96
N PHE A 103 4.66 -0.65 6.07
CA PHE A 103 3.32 -0.07 6.02
C PHE A 103 3.29 1.30 5.32
N ARG A 104 4.35 2.10 5.49
CA ARG A 104 4.50 3.38 4.77
C ARG A 104 4.73 3.18 3.28
N GLU A 105 5.52 2.18 2.89
CA GLU A 105 5.78 1.85 1.48
C GLU A 105 4.54 1.33 0.75
N ILE A 106 3.64 0.64 1.47
CA ILE A 106 2.39 0.08 0.93
C ILE A 106 1.22 1.09 0.98
N GLY A 107 1.40 2.26 1.59
CA GLY A 107 0.32 3.26 1.75
C GLY A 107 -0.73 2.89 2.79
N ALA A 108 -0.40 1.98 3.72
CA ALA A 108 -1.27 1.57 4.82
C ALA A 108 -1.23 2.60 5.97
N ASP A 109 -1.59 3.85 5.67
CA ASP A 109 -1.46 5.01 6.56
C ASP A 109 -2.23 4.84 7.88
N ARG A 110 -3.36 4.14 7.85
CA ARG A 110 -4.15 3.85 9.05
C ARG A 110 -3.39 2.93 10.01
N LYS A 111 -2.75 1.87 9.50
CA LYS A 111 -1.92 0.95 10.32
C LYS A 111 -0.71 1.68 10.89
N TYR A 112 -0.07 2.53 10.08
CA TYR A 112 1.04 3.40 10.50
C TYR A 112 0.63 4.29 11.68
N LYS A 113 -0.53 4.95 11.57
CA LYS A 113 -1.06 5.83 12.63
C LYS A 113 -1.45 5.05 13.88
N ASP A 114 -2.12 3.91 13.72
CA ASP A 114 -2.50 3.03 14.83
C ASP A 114 -1.25 2.60 15.63
N MET A 115 -0.16 2.18 14.98
CA MET A 115 1.08 1.82 15.68
C MET A 115 1.63 2.96 16.55
N TRP A 116 1.67 4.20 16.03
CA TRP A 116 2.10 5.36 16.82
C TRP A 116 1.19 5.60 18.02
N VAL A 117 -0.13 5.54 17.82
CA VAL A 117 -1.12 5.80 18.86
C VAL A 117 -0.99 4.77 19.99
N TYR A 118 -0.97 3.47 19.67
CA TYR A 118 -0.86 2.44 20.71
C TYR A 118 0.49 2.46 21.43
N ALA A 119 1.59 2.73 20.72
CA ALA A 119 2.91 2.90 21.34
C ALA A 119 2.92 4.07 22.33
N LEU A 120 2.33 5.21 21.94
CA LEU A 120 2.27 6.40 22.76
C LEU A 120 1.35 6.22 23.97
N ILE A 121 0.20 5.56 23.80
CA ILE A 121 -0.69 5.21 24.93
C ILE A 121 0.07 4.34 25.93
N GLY A 122 0.77 3.29 25.49
CA GLY A 122 1.56 2.43 26.37
C GLY A 122 2.65 3.21 27.11
N PHE A 123 3.37 4.08 26.40
CA PHE A 123 4.40 4.95 26.98
C PHE A 123 3.83 5.93 28.00
N CYS A 124 2.68 6.55 27.73
CA CYS A 124 2.01 7.47 28.66
C CYS A 124 1.38 6.77 29.87
N LEU A 125 0.99 5.49 29.73
CA LEU A 125 0.43 4.72 30.84
C LEU A 125 1.48 4.39 31.90
N GLN A 126 2.72 4.15 31.48
CA GLN A 126 3.82 3.79 32.38
C GLN A 126 4.10 4.82 33.50
N PRO A 127 4.26 6.14 33.24
CA PRO A 127 4.44 7.12 34.31
C PRO A 127 3.20 7.26 35.18
N ILE A 128 1.98 7.12 34.62
CA ILE A 128 0.74 7.14 35.40
C ILE A 128 0.74 6.00 36.43
N LEU A 129 1.12 4.81 36.00
CA LEU A 129 1.20 3.62 36.85
C LEU A 129 2.29 3.72 37.93
N ILE A 130 3.44 4.31 37.59
CA ILE A 130 4.51 4.61 38.56
C ILE A 130 4.03 5.63 39.60
N CYS A 131 3.34 6.70 39.17
CA CYS A 131 2.79 7.74 40.06
C CYS A 131 1.71 7.19 41.00
N LEU A 132 0.90 6.23 40.55
CA LEU A 132 -0.12 5.56 41.36
C LEU A 132 0.46 4.50 42.32
N HIS A 133 1.79 4.27 42.31
CA HIS A 133 2.46 3.28 43.15
C HIS A 133 1.87 1.87 43.01
N ILE A 134 1.27 1.55 41.86
CA ILE A 134 0.67 0.25 41.62
C ILE A 134 1.81 -0.72 41.29
N PRO A 135 2.10 -1.72 42.13
CA PRO A 135 3.17 -2.67 41.87
C PRO A 135 2.82 -3.48 40.61
N PRO A 136 3.78 -3.74 39.72
CA PRO A 136 3.54 -4.41 38.43
C PRO A 136 2.91 -5.81 38.57
N TRP A 137 3.09 -6.47 39.72
CA TRP A 137 2.47 -7.75 40.06
C TRP A 137 0.93 -7.71 40.13
N SER A 138 0.35 -6.56 40.45
CA SER A 138 -1.12 -6.39 40.52
C SER A 138 -1.77 -6.31 39.14
N TRP A 139 -1.03 -5.99 38.07
CA TRP A 139 -1.57 -5.94 36.71
C TRP A 139 -1.83 -7.34 36.14
N ILE A 140 -1.03 -8.33 36.56
CA ILE A 140 -1.20 -9.73 36.16
C ILE A 140 -2.50 -10.31 36.73
N LEU A 141 -2.89 -9.91 37.94
CA LEU A 141 -4.15 -10.30 38.60
C LEU A 141 -5.39 -9.66 37.98
N ALA A 142 -5.25 -8.56 37.25
CA ALA A 142 -6.37 -7.88 36.59
C ALA A 142 -6.61 -8.36 35.14
N LEU A 143 -5.67 -9.12 34.58
CA LEU A 143 -5.72 -9.68 33.22
C LEU A 143 -6.15 -11.15 33.16
N PHE A 144 -6.24 -11.82 34.31
CA PHE A 144 -6.77 -13.19 34.49
C PHE A 144 -8.11 -13.13 35.24
#